data_AF-A0A812KWQ0-F1
#
_entry.id   AF-A0A812KWQ0-F1
#
_cell.length_a   1.000
_cell.length_b   1.000
_cell.length_c   1.000
_cell.angle_alpha   90.00
_cell.angle_beta   90.00
_cell.angle_gamma   90.00
#
_symmetry.space_group_name_H-M   'P 1'
#
loop_
_entity.id
_entity.type
_entity.pdbx_description
1 polymer ?
#
loop_
_entity_poly.entity_id
_entity_poly.type
_entity_poly.pdbx_seq_one_letter_code
_entity_poly.pdbx_strand_id
1 'polypeptide(L)'
;DYGLVANASNVLGNSKEKCCDVKKCDTYKCPDNTTWEPNPKAVVGSTIEQCCTKKMCDTYTCSKDSLQKTPVKGLQGSTDEECCETKFCTAWTCSDKTKWVHKSAQHGKTNLDRRGFSDEECCDEKYCLEEICDPATQWKGKEGLDKIQGSTHEQCCEKIFCDDFVCDTDVNGTGVGTQWYKRVDTNTYKWQGSTNEECCMPIYCSQYTTSHPTRWVRKKDASLHGSTDVECYDPLWCSEYCCDKQSG
;
A
#
# COMPACT_ATOMS: atom_id res chain seq x y z
N ASP A 1 -57.50 6.67 -21.91
CA ASP A 1 -57.66 5.22 -21.71
C ASP A 1 -59.03 4.85 -21.21
N TYR A 2 -59.54 3.72 -21.68
CA TYR A 2 -60.87 3.22 -21.32
C TYR A 2 -60.73 1.79 -20.80
N GLY A 3 -61.44 1.46 -19.74
CA GLY A 3 -61.54 0.13 -19.15
C GLY A 3 -62.98 -0.32 -19.13
N LEU A 4 -63.24 -1.62 -19.12
CA LEU A 4 -64.61 -2.12 -18.99
C LEU A 4 -65.24 -1.61 -17.69
N VAL A 5 -66.49 -1.15 -17.77
CA VAL A 5 -67.29 -0.76 -16.60
C VAL A 5 -67.40 -1.94 -15.63
N ALA A 6 -67.51 -1.65 -14.32
CA ALA A 6 -67.79 -2.70 -13.35
C ALA A 6 -69.10 -3.40 -13.73
N ASN A 7 -69.06 -4.73 -13.91
CA ASN A 7 -70.16 -5.57 -14.41
C ASN A 7 -70.48 -5.46 -15.92
N ALA A 8 -69.47 -5.25 -16.77
CA ALA A 8 -69.63 -5.25 -18.23
C ALA A 8 -70.46 -6.44 -18.79
N SER A 9 -70.45 -7.60 -18.12
CA SER A 9 -71.26 -8.78 -18.48
C SER A 9 -72.78 -8.55 -18.45
N ASN A 10 -73.25 -7.54 -17.72
CA ASN A 10 -74.66 -7.26 -17.46
C ASN A 10 -75.14 -5.92 -18.07
N VAL A 11 -74.31 -5.23 -18.85
CA VAL A 11 -74.62 -3.93 -19.43
C VAL A 11 -74.93 -4.08 -20.93
N LEU A 12 -76.18 -3.80 -21.31
CA LEU A 12 -76.62 -3.77 -22.71
C LEU A 12 -76.24 -2.43 -23.36
N GLY A 13 -75.24 -2.46 -24.23
CA GLY A 13 -74.77 -1.29 -24.97
C GLY A 13 -73.82 -1.66 -26.11
N ASN A 14 -73.71 -0.78 -27.11
CA ASN A 14 -72.80 -0.95 -28.25
C ASN A 14 -71.87 0.26 -28.46
N SER A 15 -71.94 1.26 -27.57
CA SER A 15 -71.09 2.44 -27.64
C SER A 15 -70.00 2.40 -26.58
N LYS A 16 -68.88 3.04 -26.89
CA LYS A 16 -67.70 3.08 -26.01
C LYS A 16 -68.03 3.72 -24.66
N GLU A 17 -68.90 4.72 -24.65
CA GLU A 17 -69.34 5.44 -23.45
C GLU A 17 -70.26 4.58 -22.57
N LYS A 18 -70.96 3.61 -23.15
CA LYS A 18 -71.85 2.70 -22.40
C LYS A 18 -71.12 1.47 -21.86
N CYS A 19 -70.10 1.00 -22.56
CA CYS A 19 -69.41 -0.25 -22.22
C CYS A 19 -68.09 -0.03 -21.47
N CYS A 20 -67.53 1.18 -21.53
CA CYS A 20 -66.23 1.47 -20.93
C CYS A 20 -66.24 2.71 -20.05
N ASP A 21 -65.73 2.57 -18.83
CA ASP A 21 -65.37 3.68 -17.96
C ASP A 21 -64.02 4.26 -18.36
N VAL A 22 -63.87 5.57 -18.18
CA VAL A 22 -62.59 6.23 -18.33
C VAL A 22 -61.65 5.72 -17.24
N LYS A 23 -60.51 5.11 -17.62
CA LYS A 23 -59.50 4.71 -16.65
C LYS A 23 -58.92 5.97 -16.01
N LYS A 24 -59.16 6.09 -14.72
CA LYS A 24 -58.59 7.13 -13.88
C LYS A 24 -57.37 6.58 -13.18
N CYS A 25 -56.46 7.49 -12.89
CA CYS A 25 -55.19 7.14 -12.30
C CYS A 25 -55.36 6.51 -10.92
N ASP A 26 -56.38 6.85 -10.12
CA ASP A 26 -56.63 6.25 -8.80
C ASP A 26 -56.74 4.71 -8.74
N THR A 27 -56.97 4.05 -9.87
CA THR A 27 -56.99 2.57 -9.99
C THR A 27 -55.63 1.95 -10.33
N TYR A 28 -54.65 2.75 -10.73
CA TYR A 28 -53.30 2.32 -11.06
C TYR A 28 -52.47 2.11 -9.77
N LYS A 29 -51.29 1.50 -9.84
CA LYS A 29 -50.33 1.48 -8.72
C LYS A 29 -49.02 2.05 -9.21
N CYS A 30 -48.67 3.24 -8.73
CA CYS A 30 -47.37 3.82 -9.00
C CYS A 30 -46.26 2.96 -8.36
N PRO A 31 -45.18 2.63 -9.09
CA PRO A 31 -44.03 1.94 -8.52
C PRO A 31 -43.38 2.77 -7.40
N ASP A 32 -42.59 2.12 -6.53
CA ASP A 32 -42.00 2.71 -5.32
C ASP A 32 -41.16 3.98 -5.58
N ASN A 33 -40.66 4.13 -6.81
CA ASN A 33 -39.86 5.25 -7.27
C ASN A 33 -40.70 6.40 -7.87
N THR A 34 -42.01 6.43 -7.69
CA THR A 34 -42.88 7.50 -8.17
C THR A 34 -43.95 7.85 -7.14
N THR A 35 -44.61 8.99 -7.32
CA THR A 35 -45.75 9.44 -6.54
C THR A 35 -46.92 9.74 -7.47
N TRP A 36 -48.13 9.70 -6.94
CA TRP A 36 -49.31 10.11 -7.69
C TRP A 36 -49.19 11.54 -8.19
N GLU A 37 -49.70 11.80 -9.40
CA GLU A 37 -50.10 13.15 -9.79
C GLU A 37 -51.08 13.73 -8.74
N PRO A 38 -51.04 15.04 -8.46
CA PRO A 38 -52.00 15.66 -7.56
C PRO A 38 -53.43 15.36 -8.03
N ASN A 39 -54.26 14.83 -7.13
CA ASN A 39 -55.65 14.44 -7.41
C ASN A 39 -55.82 13.29 -8.44
N PRO A 40 -55.38 12.06 -8.12
CA PRO A 40 -55.41 10.92 -9.05
C PRO A 40 -56.83 10.51 -9.49
N LYS A 41 -57.87 10.92 -8.77
CA LYS A 41 -59.29 10.70 -9.10
C LYS A 41 -59.79 11.59 -10.25
N ALA A 42 -59.08 12.65 -10.57
CA ALA A 42 -59.41 13.59 -11.64
C ALA A 42 -58.55 13.39 -12.90
N VAL A 43 -57.42 12.68 -12.80
CA VAL A 43 -56.50 12.45 -13.92
C VAL A 43 -56.93 11.19 -14.68
N VAL A 44 -57.07 11.33 -16.00
CA VAL A 44 -57.37 10.23 -16.92
C VAL A 44 -56.07 9.64 -17.44
N GLY A 45 -55.84 8.36 -17.17
CA GLY A 45 -54.62 7.67 -17.60
C GLY A 45 -54.60 6.22 -17.16
N SER A 46 -53.75 5.42 -17.81
CA SER A 46 -53.51 4.03 -17.39
C SER A 46 -52.05 3.60 -17.47
N THR A 47 -51.14 4.51 -17.82
CA THR A 47 -49.69 4.28 -17.83
C THR A 47 -49.00 5.01 -16.67
N ILE A 48 -47.76 4.61 -16.36
CA ILE A 48 -46.94 5.26 -15.32
C ILE A 48 -46.79 6.74 -15.63
N GLU A 49 -46.48 7.07 -16.88
CA GLU A 49 -46.18 8.45 -17.32
C GLU A 49 -47.40 9.37 -17.26
N GLN A 50 -48.61 8.80 -17.31
CA GLN A 50 -49.86 9.56 -17.24
C GLN A 50 -50.37 9.74 -15.81
N CYS A 51 -50.01 8.82 -14.92
CA CYS A 51 -50.61 8.71 -13.60
C CYS A 51 -49.65 9.01 -12.45
N CYS A 52 -48.36 8.91 -12.71
CA CYS A 52 -47.32 8.99 -11.70
C CYS A 52 -46.29 10.05 -12.09
N THR A 53 -45.91 10.87 -11.12
CA THR A 53 -44.78 11.79 -11.19
C THR A 53 -43.57 11.16 -10.52
N LYS A 54 -42.37 11.50 -11.00
CA LYS A 54 -41.16 11.17 -10.25
C LYS A 54 -41.18 11.89 -8.91
N LYS A 55 -40.60 11.26 -7.89
CA LYS A 55 -40.43 11.91 -6.58
C LYS A 55 -39.50 13.11 -6.72
N MET A 56 -39.66 14.06 -5.83
CA MET A 56 -38.73 15.17 -5.71
C MET A 56 -37.47 14.66 -5.01
N CYS A 57 -36.31 15.05 -5.54
CA CYS A 57 -35.03 14.59 -5.02
C CYS A 57 -34.77 15.06 -3.59
N ASP A 58 -35.48 16.06 -3.08
CA ASP A 58 -35.41 16.57 -1.70
C ASP A 58 -35.74 15.53 -0.62
N THR A 59 -36.61 14.58 -0.95
CA THR A 59 -36.98 13.45 -0.08
C THR A 59 -36.14 12.20 -0.32
N TYR A 60 -35.30 12.19 -1.36
CA TYR A 60 -34.46 11.05 -1.69
C TYR A 60 -33.20 11.03 -0.83
N THR A 61 -32.92 9.88 -0.20
CA THR A 61 -31.69 9.67 0.56
C THR A 61 -30.66 8.96 -0.32
N CYS A 62 -29.57 9.66 -0.64
CA CYS A 62 -28.49 9.11 -1.45
C CYS A 62 -27.81 7.92 -0.76
N SER A 63 -27.24 7.02 -1.57
CA SER A 63 -26.33 5.98 -1.06
C SER A 63 -25.13 6.57 -0.30
N LYS A 64 -24.46 5.70 0.47
CA LYS A 64 -23.31 6.05 1.32
C LYS A 64 -22.21 6.82 0.58
N ASP A 65 -22.10 6.62 -0.72
CA ASP A 65 -20.99 7.06 -1.56
C ASP A 65 -21.32 8.29 -2.42
N SER A 66 -22.56 8.79 -2.30
CA SER A 66 -23.04 9.95 -3.03
C SER A 66 -23.51 11.07 -2.09
N LEU A 67 -23.63 12.27 -2.63
CA LEU A 67 -24.22 13.45 -1.98
C LEU A 67 -25.41 13.92 -2.80
N GLN A 68 -26.37 14.58 -2.17
CA GLN A 68 -27.50 15.14 -2.90
C GLN A 68 -27.00 16.24 -3.85
N LYS A 69 -27.47 16.25 -5.10
CA LYS A 69 -27.08 17.27 -6.09
C LYS A 69 -27.44 18.67 -5.60
N THR A 70 -26.52 19.62 -5.76
CA THR A 70 -26.79 21.01 -5.38
C THR A 70 -26.95 21.90 -6.62
N PRO A 71 -28.07 22.65 -6.77
CA PRO A 71 -29.20 22.77 -5.86
C PRO A 71 -30.22 21.63 -6.01
N VAL A 72 -30.74 21.10 -4.89
CA VAL A 72 -31.73 19.99 -4.85
C VAL A 72 -33.12 20.44 -5.32
N LYS A 73 -33.46 21.71 -5.08
CA LYS A 73 -34.82 22.23 -5.27
C LYS A 73 -35.22 22.18 -6.75
N GLY A 74 -36.28 21.43 -7.05
CA GLY A 74 -36.83 21.30 -8.40
C GLY A 74 -36.25 20.15 -9.21
N LEU A 75 -35.30 19.38 -8.68
CA LEU A 75 -34.87 18.12 -9.28
C LEU A 75 -35.91 17.03 -9.00
N GLN A 76 -36.30 16.34 -10.06
CA GLN A 76 -37.17 15.18 -10.01
C GLN A 76 -36.36 13.92 -10.31
N GLY A 77 -36.52 12.92 -9.46
CA GLY A 77 -35.78 11.68 -9.57
C GLY A 77 -36.00 10.77 -8.37
N SER A 78 -35.64 9.52 -8.57
CA SER A 78 -35.80 8.48 -7.55
C SER A 78 -34.67 7.46 -7.55
N THR A 79 -33.58 7.76 -8.26
CA THR A 79 -32.34 7.00 -8.24
C THR A 79 -31.17 7.91 -7.88
N ASP A 80 -30.05 7.32 -7.46
CA ASP A 80 -28.82 8.04 -7.16
C ASP A 80 -28.33 8.83 -8.39
N GLU A 81 -28.44 8.29 -9.59
CA GLU A 81 -28.01 8.96 -10.82
C GLU A 81 -28.82 10.24 -11.09
N GLU A 82 -30.10 10.25 -10.71
CA GLU A 82 -31.00 11.38 -10.91
C GLU A 82 -30.82 12.44 -9.81
N CYS A 83 -30.75 12.01 -8.54
CA CYS A 83 -30.81 12.89 -7.37
C CYS A 83 -29.48 13.18 -6.70
N CYS A 84 -28.46 12.38 -6.97
CA CYS A 84 -27.22 12.39 -6.23
C CYS A 84 -26.02 12.60 -7.16
N GLU A 85 -24.94 13.12 -6.60
CA GLU A 85 -23.66 13.28 -7.23
C GLU A 85 -22.58 12.60 -6.41
N THR A 86 -21.59 12.04 -7.11
CA THR A 86 -20.42 11.44 -6.48
C THR A 86 -19.71 12.46 -5.60
N LYS A 87 -19.25 12.02 -4.43
CA LYS A 87 -18.41 12.82 -3.53
C LYS A 87 -17.14 13.28 -4.25
N PHE A 88 -16.59 14.38 -3.76
CA PHE A 88 -15.26 14.80 -4.16
C PHE A 88 -14.21 13.99 -3.43
N CYS A 89 -13.11 13.69 -4.11
CA CYS A 89 -11.98 12.98 -3.53
C CYS A 89 -11.39 13.68 -2.31
N THR A 90 -11.54 15.01 -2.19
CA THR A 90 -11.16 15.76 -0.98
C THR A 90 -11.85 15.29 0.29
N ALA A 91 -13.00 14.64 0.19
CA ALA A 91 -13.69 14.02 1.32
C ALA A 91 -13.31 12.55 1.54
N TRP A 92 -12.52 11.93 0.64
CA TRP A 92 -12.08 10.55 0.72
C TRP A 92 -10.74 10.42 1.44
N THR A 93 -10.61 9.42 2.28
CA THR A 93 -9.34 9.06 2.93
C THR A 93 -8.91 7.70 2.41
N CYS A 94 -7.74 7.62 1.78
CA CYS A 94 -7.22 6.37 1.24
C CYS A 94 -7.16 5.27 2.33
N SER A 95 -7.60 4.06 2.00
CA SER A 95 -7.76 2.99 3.01
C SER A 95 -6.44 2.63 3.72
N ASP A 96 -5.36 2.48 2.97
CA ASP A 96 -4.02 2.13 3.46
C ASP A 96 -2.98 3.17 3.02
N LYS A 97 -2.56 4.01 3.97
CA LYS A 97 -1.57 5.09 3.75
C LYS A 97 -0.19 4.59 3.31
N THR A 98 0.11 3.31 3.51
CA THR A 98 1.38 2.70 3.07
C THR A 98 1.34 2.29 1.60
N LYS A 99 0.15 2.02 1.06
CA LYS A 99 -0.06 1.54 -0.31
C LYS A 99 -0.65 2.59 -1.24
N TRP A 100 -1.25 3.62 -0.68
CA TRP A 100 -1.99 4.64 -1.40
C TRP A 100 -1.58 6.03 -0.94
N VAL A 101 -1.47 6.95 -1.89
CA VAL A 101 -1.28 8.37 -1.64
C VAL A 101 -2.38 9.14 -2.33
N HIS A 102 -2.95 10.14 -1.65
CA HIS A 102 -4.04 10.91 -2.23
C HIS A 102 -3.56 11.67 -3.48
N LYS A 103 -4.34 11.63 -4.58
CA LYS A 103 -3.93 12.21 -5.89
C LYS A 103 -3.59 13.70 -5.80
N SER A 104 -4.25 14.44 -4.88
CA SER A 104 -3.95 15.86 -4.65
C SER A 104 -2.59 16.12 -4.02
N ALA A 105 -2.01 15.14 -3.31
CA ALA A 105 -0.70 15.28 -2.67
C ALA A 105 0.47 15.10 -3.66
N GLN A 106 0.28 14.32 -4.73
CA GLN A 106 1.31 14.13 -5.77
C GLN A 106 1.27 15.22 -6.85
N HIS A 107 0.09 15.65 -7.27
CA HIS A 107 -0.07 16.60 -8.36
C HIS A 107 -0.25 18.04 -7.84
N GLY A 108 0.81 18.63 -7.30
CA GLY A 108 0.83 19.97 -6.70
C GLY A 108 0.45 21.17 -7.59
N LYS A 109 -0.24 20.98 -8.73
CA LYS A 109 -0.64 22.07 -9.64
C LYS A 109 -2.03 21.97 -10.28
N THR A 110 -2.80 20.91 -10.06
CA THR A 110 -4.22 20.87 -10.50
C THR A 110 -5.10 20.42 -9.33
N ASN A 111 -5.30 21.31 -8.35
CA ASN A 111 -6.33 21.20 -7.30
C ASN A 111 -7.75 21.28 -7.88
N LEU A 112 -8.02 20.58 -8.98
CA LEU A 112 -9.38 20.35 -9.42
C LEU A 112 -9.86 19.15 -8.62
N ASP A 113 -10.75 19.41 -7.66
CA ASP A 113 -11.43 18.37 -6.90
C ASP A 113 -12.07 17.38 -7.86
N ARG A 114 -11.42 16.22 -7.99
CA ARG A 114 -11.95 15.11 -8.78
C ARG A 114 -13.12 14.50 -8.04
N ARG A 115 -14.11 14.05 -8.80
CA ARG A 115 -15.22 13.26 -8.26
C ARG A 115 -14.75 11.81 -8.13
N GLY A 116 -15.03 11.21 -7.00
CA GLY A 116 -14.68 9.83 -6.68
C GLY A 116 -14.88 9.51 -5.21
N PHE A 117 -14.97 8.23 -4.91
CA PHE A 117 -15.18 7.72 -3.55
C PHE A 117 -14.47 6.39 -3.30
N SER A 118 -13.58 5.97 -4.19
CA SER A 118 -12.76 4.78 -3.99
C SER A 118 -11.27 5.13 -4.01
N ASP A 119 -10.43 4.20 -3.55
CA ASP A 119 -8.99 4.37 -3.60
C ASP A 119 -8.49 4.47 -5.05
N GLU A 120 -9.06 3.69 -5.97
CA GLU A 120 -8.69 3.72 -7.39
C GLU A 120 -9.02 5.07 -8.05
N GLU A 121 -10.11 5.70 -7.62
CA GLU A 121 -10.55 6.99 -8.13
C GLU A 121 -9.77 8.16 -7.50
N CYS A 122 -9.54 8.12 -6.19
CA CYS A 122 -9.06 9.26 -5.40
C CYS A 122 -7.60 9.16 -4.93
N CYS A 123 -6.99 7.99 -5.05
CA CYS A 123 -5.63 7.73 -4.59
C CYS A 123 -4.79 7.13 -5.73
N ASP A 124 -3.51 7.49 -5.75
CA ASP A 124 -2.51 6.84 -6.59
C ASP A 124 -1.82 5.74 -5.81
N GLU A 125 -1.50 4.65 -6.50
CA GLU A 125 -0.74 3.55 -5.93
C GLU A 125 0.66 4.04 -5.56
N LYS A 126 1.06 3.71 -4.34
CA LYS A 126 2.40 4.00 -3.82
C LYS A 126 3.26 2.77 -3.97
N TYR A 127 4.25 2.89 -4.84
CA TYR A 127 5.24 1.84 -5.08
C TYR A 127 6.47 2.06 -4.20
N CYS A 128 7.12 0.96 -3.86
CA CYS A 128 8.35 0.96 -3.09
C CYS A 128 9.46 1.70 -3.86
N LEU A 129 10.23 2.51 -3.13
CA LEU A 129 11.41 3.21 -3.63
C LEU A 129 12.65 2.66 -2.93
N GLU A 130 13.79 2.71 -3.62
CA GLU A 130 15.07 2.21 -3.08
C GLU A 130 15.50 2.94 -1.80
N GLU A 131 15.20 4.24 -1.72
CA GLU A 131 15.43 5.12 -0.56
C GLU A 131 14.70 4.65 0.71
N ILE A 132 13.66 3.83 0.57
CA ILE A 132 12.95 3.26 1.73
C ILE A 132 13.83 2.23 2.43
N CYS A 133 14.79 1.63 1.75
CA CYS A 133 15.69 0.64 2.33
C CYS A 133 16.93 1.25 2.99
N ASP A 134 16.87 2.50 3.42
CA ASP A 134 17.95 3.13 4.17
C ASP A 134 17.88 2.83 5.68
N PRO A 135 19.03 2.56 6.34
CA PRO A 135 20.36 2.44 5.72
C PRO A 135 20.51 1.11 4.97
N ALA A 136 21.17 1.17 3.80
CA ALA A 136 21.48 -0.01 2.98
C ALA A 136 22.28 -1.11 3.72
N THR A 137 22.81 -0.83 4.91
CA THR A 137 23.49 -1.82 5.74
C THR A 137 22.56 -2.76 6.50
N GLN A 138 21.28 -2.39 6.65
CA GLN A 138 20.30 -3.16 7.41
C GLN A 138 19.22 -3.77 6.52
N TRP A 139 19.00 -3.16 5.35
CA TRP A 139 17.89 -3.49 4.48
C TRP A 139 18.35 -3.60 3.04
N LYS A 140 17.84 -4.62 2.35
CA LYS A 140 18.02 -4.84 0.93
C LYS A 140 16.67 -4.75 0.25
N GLY A 141 16.57 -4.00 -0.85
CA GLY A 141 15.33 -3.97 -1.64
C GLY A 141 14.94 -5.36 -2.14
N LYS A 142 13.65 -5.69 -2.05
CA LYS A 142 13.10 -6.91 -2.66
C LYS A 142 13.24 -6.87 -4.19
N GLU A 143 13.31 -8.04 -4.81
CA GLU A 143 13.38 -8.14 -6.26
C GLU A 143 12.10 -7.56 -6.91
N GLY A 144 12.26 -6.70 -7.92
CA GLY A 144 11.14 -6.00 -8.55
C GLY A 144 10.52 -4.91 -7.67
N LEU A 145 11.34 -4.22 -6.89
CA LEU A 145 10.93 -3.15 -5.95
C LEU A 145 9.96 -2.13 -6.57
N ASP A 146 10.18 -1.75 -7.81
CA ASP A 146 9.35 -0.81 -8.59
C ASP A 146 7.91 -1.29 -8.84
N LYS A 147 7.66 -2.60 -8.67
CA LYS A 147 6.36 -3.25 -8.85
C LYS A 147 5.69 -3.65 -7.54
N ILE A 148 6.39 -3.48 -6.41
CA ILE A 148 5.87 -3.80 -5.09
C ILE A 148 5.15 -2.57 -4.54
N GLN A 149 3.87 -2.74 -4.24
CA GLN A 149 3.08 -1.70 -3.60
C GLN A 149 3.40 -1.64 -2.10
N GLY A 150 3.77 -0.46 -1.61
CA GLY A 150 4.12 -0.25 -0.22
C GLY A 150 5.01 0.96 -0.01
N SER A 151 5.21 1.30 1.26
CA SER A 151 6.12 2.40 1.60
C SER A 151 6.80 2.26 2.96
N THR A 152 6.86 1.04 3.47
CA THR A 152 7.52 0.70 4.74
C THR A 152 8.66 -0.26 4.46
N HIS A 153 9.67 -0.26 5.33
CA HIS A 153 10.80 -1.17 5.23
C HIS A 153 10.35 -2.63 5.13
N GLU A 154 9.34 -3.07 5.90
CA GLU A 154 8.88 -4.46 5.89
C GLU A 154 8.17 -4.86 4.59
N GLN A 155 7.47 -3.91 3.96
CA GLN A 155 6.80 -4.14 2.68
C GLN A 155 7.82 -4.18 1.54
N CYS A 156 8.77 -3.24 1.54
CA CYS A 156 9.66 -2.97 0.42
C CYS A 156 11.00 -3.71 0.49
N CYS A 157 11.48 -4.00 1.70
CA CYS A 157 12.84 -4.44 1.92
C CYS A 157 12.87 -5.77 2.68
N GLU A 158 13.98 -6.47 2.54
CA GLU A 158 14.38 -7.64 3.30
C GLU A 158 15.48 -7.23 4.27
N LYS A 159 15.42 -7.77 5.48
CA LYS A 159 16.47 -7.54 6.48
C LYS A 159 17.74 -8.25 6.04
N ILE A 160 18.86 -7.54 6.09
CA ILE A 160 20.18 -8.14 5.88
C ILE A 160 20.62 -8.74 7.22
N PHE A 161 20.86 -10.04 7.21
CA PHE A 161 21.38 -10.75 8.36
C PHE A 161 22.86 -11.06 8.15
N CYS A 162 23.62 -11.00 9.24
CA CYS A 162 25.04 -11.35 9.25
C CYS A 162 25.30 -12.80 8.84
N ASP A 163 24.26 -13.65 8.87
CA ASP A 163 24.33 -15.02 8.39
C ASP A 163 24.70 -15.11 6.90
N ASP A 164 24.21 -14.16 6.09
CA ASP A 164 24.48 -14.10 4.65
C ASP A 164 25.71 -13.24 4.31
N PHE A 165 26.34 -12.60 5.32
CA PHE A 165 27.50 -11.75 5.15
C PHE A 165 28.82 -12.54 5.19
N VAL A 166 29.73 -12.24 4.26
CA VAL A 166 31.09 -12.78 4.21
C VAL A 166 32.06 -11.66 4.57
N CYS A 167 32.88 -11.87 5.60
CA CYS A 167 33.87 -10.88 6.02
C CYS A 167 34.92 -10.64 4.91
N ASP A 168 35.36 -9.40 4.70
CA ASP A 168 36.21 -9.02 3.54
C ASP A 168 37.50 -9.84 3.37
N THR A 169 38.04 -10.36 4.47
CA THR A 169 39.29 -11.14 4.48
C THR A 169 39.08 -12.65 4.43
N ASP A 170 37.83 -13.11 4.41
CA ASP A 170 37.44 -14.52 4.29
C ASP A 170 37.27 -14.90 2.82
N VAL A 171 38.37 -14.85 2.07
CA VAL A 171 38.41 -15.14 0.62
C VAL A 171 37.83 -16.52 0.27
N ASN A 172 37.81 -17.44 1.25
CA ASN A 172 37.36 -18.82 1.06
C ASN A 172 35.93 -19.08 1.59
N GLY A 173 35.23 -18.08 2.15
CA GLY A 173 33.88 -18.25 2.71
C GLY A 173 33.81 -19.23 3.89
N THR A 174 34.91 -19.37 4.62
CA THR A 174 35.07 -20.30 5.75
C THR A 174 34.55 -19.74 7.07
N GLY A 175 34.15 -18.47 7.09
CA GLY A 175 33.86 -17.67 8.28
C GLY A 175 35.11 -17.13 8.98
N VAL A 176 36.31 -17.35 8.43
CA VAL A 176 37.59 -16.94 9.02
C VAL A 176 38.47 -16.27 7.97
N GLY A 177 38.65 -14.96 8.10
CA GLY A 177 39.57 -14.18 7.30
C GLY A 177 40.87 -13.83 8.02
N THR A 178 41.77 -13.13 7.32
CA THR A 178 43.04 -12.69 7.91
C THR A 178 42.88 -11.62 8.99
N GLN A 179 41.82 -10.81 8.94
CA GLN A 179 41.60 -9.72 9.91
C GLN A 179 40.29 -9.83 10.67
N TRP A 180 39.36 -10.64 10.18
CA TRP A 180 38.01 -10.73 10.70
C TRP A 180 37.57 -12.18 10.76
N TYR A 181 36.80 -12.55 11.78
CA TYR A 181 36.06 -13.81 11.81
C TYR A 181 34.59 -13.54 12.03
N LYS A 182 33.73 -14.35 11.42
CA LYS A 182 32.28 -14.19 11.52
C LYS A 182 31.85 -14.36 12.96
N ARG A 183 30.99 -13.47 13.47
CA ARG A 183 30.39 -13.63 14.79
C ARG A 183 29.61 -14.93 14.82
N VAL A 184 29.96 -15.82 15.75
CA VAL A 184 29.22 -17.06 15.95
C VAL A 184 27.86 -16.69 16.52
N ASP A 185 26.80 -16.98 15.77
CA ASP A 185 25.44 -16.71 16.17
C ASP A 185 25.03 -17.72 17.25
N THR A 186 25.31 -17.39 18.52
CA THR A 186 25.12 -18.29 19.66
C THR A 186 23.69 -18.32 20.20
N ASN A 187 22.78 -17.51 19.65
CA ASN A 187 21.43 -17.35 20.18
C ASN A 187 20.34 -17.38 19.09
N THR A 188 19.11 -17.60 19.54
CA THR A 188 17.84 -17.65 18.79
C THR A 188 17.54 -16.41 17.91
N TYR A 189 18.36 -15.36 17.96
CA TYR A 189 18.16 -14.10 17.24
C TYR A 189 19.31 -13.85 16.27
N LYS A 190 19.05 -13.97 14.97
CA LYS A 190 20.02 -13.65 13.91
C LYS A 190 20.42 -12.17 14.00
N TRP A 191 21.71 -11.87 14.07
CA TRP A 191 22.20 -10.48 14.04
C TRP A 191 21.94 -9.83 12.69
N GLN A 192 21.46 -8.58 12.71
CA GLN A 192 21.29 -7.75 11.51
C GLN A 192 22.54 -6.92 11.27
N GLY A 193 22.94 -6.81 10.02
CA GLY A 193 24.10 -6.03 9.59
C GLY A 193 24.62 -6.49 8.24
N SER A 194 25.44 -5.66 7.62
CA SER A 194 26.07 -5.94 6.32
C SER A 194 27.50 -5.44 6.21
N THR A 195 28.14 -5.17 7.34
CA THR A 195 29.51 -4.66 7.41
C THR A 195 30.37 -5.57 8.29
N ASN A 196 31.68 -5.52 8.13
CA ASN A 196 32.59 -6.30 8.98
C ASN A 196 32.44 -5.92 10.46
N GLU A 197 32.22 -4.65 10.76
CA GLU A 197 32.08 -4.13 12.11
C GLU A 197 30.81 -4.67 12.80
N GLU A 198 29.72 -4.80 12.02
CA GLU A 198 28.45 -5.34 12.51
C GLU A 198 28.46 -6.87 12.60
N CYS A 199 28.98 -7.56 11.58
CA CYS A 199 28.82 -9.00 11.40
C CYS A 199 30.04 -9.85 11.74
N CYS A 200 31.20 -9.22 11.85
CA CYS A 200 32.45 -9.89 12.13
C CYS A 200 33.04 -9.37 13.45
N MET A 201 34.01 -10.11 13.98
CA MET A 201 34.87 -9.68 15.07
C MET A 201 36.29 -9.55 14.53
N PRO A 202 37.01 -8.47 14.90
CA PRO A 202 38.39 -8.32 14.48
C PRO A 202 39.24 -9.40 15.15
N ILE A 203 40.17 -9.97 14.39
CA ILE A 203 41.23 -10.82 14.92
C ILE A 203 42.38 -9.90 15.28
N TYR A 204 42.74 -9.87 16.56
CA TYR A 204 43.88 -9.10 17.02
C TYR A 204 45.14 -9.97 16.98
N CYS A 205 46.28 -9.35 16.67
CA CYS A 205 47.57 -10.02 16.71
C CYS A 205 47.89 -10.60 18.09
N SER A 206 47.32 -10.05 19.17
CA SER A 206 47.38 -10.63 20.52
C SER A 206 46.79 -12.04 20.61
N GLN A 207 45.81 -12.38 19.78
CA GLN A 207 45.14 -13.68 19.74
C GLN A 207 45.81 -14.67 18.77
N TYR A 208 46.62 -14.18 17.84
CA TYR A 208 47.34 -15.02 16.88
C TYR A 208 48.57 -15.67 17.51
N THR A 209 48.71 -16.98 17.35
CA THR A 209 49.89 -17.76 17.77
C THR A 209 50.52 -18.42 16.54
N THR A 210 51.79 -18.11 16.26
CA THR A 210 52.55 -18.78 15.20
C THR A 210 53.17 -20.08 15.71
N SER A 211 53.22 -21.11 14.87
CA SER A 211 53.82 -22.41 15.21
C SER A 211 55.35 -22.43 15.08
N HIS A 212 55.97 -21.37 14.56
CA HIS A 212 57.41 -21.34 14.21
C HIS A 212 58.11 -20.05 14.65
N PRO A 213 58.89 -20.06 15.76
CA PRO A 213 59.63 -18.90 16.19
C PRO A 213 61.09 -18.97 15.71
N THR A 214 61.39 -18.51 14.49
CA THR A 214 62.82 -18.34 14.11
C THR A 214 63.14 -17.10 13.29
N ARG A 215 62.20 -16.52 12.53
CA ARG A 215 62.49 -15.37 11.64
C ARG A 215 61.64 -14.13 11.86
N TRP A 216 60.87 -14.09 12.93
CA TRP A 216 59.82 -13.09 13.15
C TRP A 216 59.82 -12.62 14.60
N VAL A 217 59.71 -11.31 14.84
CA VAL A 217 59.49 -10.71 16.17
C VAL A 217 58.09 -10.13 16.24
N ARG A 218 57.38 -10.33 17.34
CA ARG A 218 56.01 -9.81 17.48
C ARG A 218 56.03 -8.29 17.44
N LYS A 219 55.14 -7.68 16.66
CA LYS A 219 54.98 -6.21 16.62
C LYS A 219 54.67 -5.69 18.03
N LYS A 220 55.22 -4.52 18.38
CA LYS A 220 55.05 -3.94 19.73
C LYS A 220 53.59 -3.56 20.04
N ASP A 221 52.82 -3.24 19.01
CA ASP A 221 51.41 -2.88 19.16
C ASP A 221 50.53 -4.14 19.08
N ALA A 222 50.00 -4.55 20.25
CA ALA A 222 49.12 -5.70 20.36
C ALA A 222 47.70 -5.44 19.84
N SER A 223 47.33 -4.18 19.58
CA SER A 223 46.01 -3.78 19.07
C SER A 223 45.89 -3.86 17.55
N LEU A 224 46.98 -4.20 16.84
CA LEU A 224 46.96 -4.41 15.40
C LEU A 224 46.03 -5.58 15.01
N HIS A 225 45.25 -5.38 13.96
CA HIS A 225 44.41 -6.41 13.37
C HIS A 225 45.24 -7.32 12.46
N GLY A 226 45.06 -8.63 12.57
CA GLY A 226 45.74 -9.62 11.75
C GLY A 226 45.75 -11.02 12.36
N SER A 227 45.88 -12.00 11.49
CA SER A 227 45.92 -13.43 11.82
C SER A 227 46.97 -14.17 11.00
N THR A 228 47.89 -13.45 10.38
CA THR A 228 49.05 -13.98 9.66
C THR A 228 50.37 -13.50 10.26
N ASP A 229 51.44 -14.28 10.05
CA ASP A 229 52.79 -13.91 10.48
C ASP A 229 53.18 -12.50 9.96
N VAL A 230 52.88 -12.18 8.71
CA VAL A 230 53.25 -10.90 8.07
C VAL A 230 52.48 -9.71 8.66
N GLU A 231 51.23 -9.91 9.06
CA GLU A 231 50.42 -8.86 9.69
C GLU A 231 50.85 -8.62 11.15
N CYS A 232 51.22 -9.68 11.88
CA CYS A 232 51.41 -9.62 13.34
C CYS A 232 52.86 -9.60 13.82
N TYR A 233 53.82 -9.87 12.93
CA TYR A 233 55.23 -9.92 13.25
C TYR A 233 56.06 -9.11 12.24
N ASP A 234 57.15 -8.53 12.72
CA ASP A 234 58.19 -7.90 11.90
C ASP A 234 59.27 -8.93 11.55
N PRO A 235 59.84 -8.89 10.33
CA PRO A 235 60.92 -9.78 9.96
C PRO A 235 62.13 -9.51 10.85
N LEU A 236 62.65 -10.57 11.47
CA LEU A 236 63.87 -10.48 12.28
C LEU A 236 65.08 -10.52 11.32
N TRP A 237 65.84 -9.43 11.25
CA TRP A 237 67.05 -9.39 10.43
C TRP A 237 68.21 -10.05 11.17
N CYS A 238 69.06 -10.82 10.47
CA CYS A 238 70.22 -11.49 11.07
C CYS A 238 71.17 -10.53 11.80
N SER A 239 71.20 -9.25 11.37
CA SER A 239 71.96 -8.18 12.03
C SER A 239 71.54 -7.92 13.48
N GLU A 240 70.28 -8.19 13.84
CA GLU A 240 69.73 -7.98 15.17
C GLU A 240 69.92 -9.20 16.09
N TYR A 241 70.24 -10.37 15.54
CA TYR A 241 70.36 -11.62 16.31
C TYR A 241 71.79 -12.13 16.48
N CYS A 242 72.67 -11.91 15.50
CA CYS A 242 74.01 -12.52 15.50
C CYS A 242 75.09 -11.74 16.27
N CYS A 243 74.87 -10.48 16.64
CA CYS A 243 75.95 -9.61 17.12
C CYS A 243 75.94 -9.28 18.62
N ASP A 244 74.84 -9.49 19.36
CA ASP A 244 74.71 -9.03 20.76
C ASP A 244 75.18 -10.02 21.84
N LYS A 245 75.92 -11.08 21.48
CA LYS A 245 76.46 -12.07 22.46
C LYS A 245 77.98 -12.29 22.43
N GLN A 246 78.78 -11.28 22.04
CA GLN A 246 80.24 -11.34 22.19
C GLN A 246 80.83 -10.16 22.99
N SER A 247 80.18 -9.74 24.06
CA SER A 247 80.74 -8.77 25.01
C SER A 247 80.43 -9.19 26.44
N GLY A 248 81.22 -10.14 26.93
CA GLY A 248 81.16 -10.70 28.28
C GLY A 248 82.03 -11.94 28.39
#